data_AF-A0A3B0XRX6-F1
#
_entry.id   AF-A0A3B0XRX6-F1
#
_cell.length_a   1.000
_cell.length_b   1.000
_cell.length_c   1.000
_cell.angle_alpha   90.00
_cell.angle_beta   90.00
_cell.angle_gamma   90.00
#
_symmetry.space_group_name_H-M   'P 1'
#
loop_
_entity.id
_entity.type
_entity.pdbx_description
1 polymer ?
#
loop_
_entity_poly.entity_id
_entity_poly.type
_entity_poly.pdbx_seq_one_letter_code
_entity_poly.pdbx_strand_id
1 'polypeptide(L)'
;MLRIRAEQMQVFEEHAHLQFAMRMSAHFATIYPADEHRRWGHASEAELQQRVIKGAQKAEAYGFITETAQFDYLVCQMELGDDFDINARLPWASAILNDGGGTGRNLRLSASLQLQLLLQFQS
;
A
#
# COMPACT_ATOMS: atom_id res chain seq x y z
N MET A 1 35.25 3.73 16.21
CA MET A 1 34.63 4.07 14.92
C MET A 1 33.71 2.92 14.54
N LEU A 2 32.39 3.13 14.47
CA LEU A 2 31.46 2.07 14.07
C LEU A 2 31.63 1.84 12.56
N ARG A 3 32.04 0.63 12.15
CA ARG A 3 32.17 0.27 10.73
C ARG A 3 31.00 -0.65 10.38
N ILE A 4 29.88 -0.07 9.96
CA ILE A 4 28.69 -0.82 9.56
C ILE A 4 29.02 -1.61 8.28
N ARG A 5 28.86 -2.93 8.31
CA ARG A 5 29.05 -3.81 7.15
C ARG A 5 27.75 -3.89 6.34
N ALA A 6 27.85 -4.09 5.02
CA ALA A 6 26.68 -4.21 4.13
C ALA A 6 25.68 -5.28 4.62
N GLU A 7 26.19 -6.41 5.09
CA GLU A 7 25.38 -7.50 5.68
C GLU A 7 24.58 -7.05 6.91
N GLN A 8 25.15 -6.17 7.74
CA GLN A 8 24.44 -5.63 8.91
C GLN A 8 23.35 -4.65 8.48
N MET A 9 23.62 -3.82 7.46
CA MET A 9 22.62 -2.90 6.92
C MET A 9 21.43 -3.66 6.31
N GLN A 10 21.70 -4.74 5.59
CA GLN A 10 20.66 -5.57 5.01
C GLN A 10 19.74 -6.19 6.08
N VAL A 11 20.30 -6.71 7.17
CA VAL A 11 19.50 -7.23 8.30
C VAL A 11 18.65 -6.13 8.94
N PHE A 12 19.16 -4.89 9.03
CA PHE A 12 18.38 -3.76 9.53
C PHE A 12 17.23 -3.38 8.58
N GLU A 13 17.49 -3.35 7.27
CA GLU A 13 16.47 -3.07 6.25
C GLU A 13 15.37 -4.13 6.27
N GLU A 14 15.73 -5.41 6.23
CA GLU A 14 14.80 -6.54 6.32
C GLU A 14 13.93 -6.45 7.59
N HIS A 15 14.54 -6.13 8.73
CA HIS A 15 13.81 -5.94 9.98
C HIS A 15 12.86 -4.73 9.93
N ALA A 16 13.29 -3.62 9.32
CA ALA A 16 12.46 -2.43 9.17
C ALA A 16 11.24 -2.69 8.28
N HIS A 17 11.41 -3.36 7.14
CA HIS A 17 10.31 -3.75 6.25
C HIS A 17 9.33 -4.69 6.95
N LEU A 18 9.83 -5.66 7.72
CA LEU A 18 8.98 -6.58 8.47
C LEU A 18 8.17 -5.84 9.55
N GLN A 19 8.81 -4.96 10.31
CA GLN A 19 8.14 -4.15 11.33
C GLN A 19 7.08 -3.23 10.71
N PHE A 20 7.38 -2.59 9.59
CA PHE A 20 6.40 -1.81 8.84
C PHE A 20 5.20 -2.67 8.44
N ALA A 21 5.44 -3.84 7.85
CA ALA A 21 4.37 -4.73 7.42
C ALA A 21 3.49 -5.20 8.58
N MET A 22 4.08 -5.54 9.73
CA MET A 22 3.34 -5.92 10.94
C MET A 22 2.49 -4.76 11.49
N ARG A 23 3.05 -3.55 11.52
CA ARG A 23 2.34 -2.35 11.98
C ARG A 23 1.15 -2.03 11.07
N MET A 24 1.35 -2.12 9.76
CA MET A 24 0.30 -1.85 8.78
C MET A 24 -0.77 -2.94 8.78
N SER A 25 -0.42 -4.22 8.88
CA SER A 25 -1.42 -5.29 8.99
C SER A 25 -2.27 -5.14 10.25
N ALA A 26 -1.65 -4.84 11.39
CA ALA A 26 -2.39 -4.55 12.62
C ALA A 26 -3.28 -3.31 12.49
N HIS A 27 -2.81 -2.25 11.83
CA HIS A 27 -3.60 -1.05 11.57
C HIS A 27 -4.81 -1.36 10.68
N PHE A 28 -4.64 -2.12 9.61
CA PHE A 28 -5.73 -2.54 8.74
C PHE A 28 -6.75 -3.41 9.48
N ALA A 29 -6.29 -4.37 10.28
CA ALA A 29 -7.17 -5.23 11.08
C ALA A 29 -7.97 -4.46 12.15
N THR A 30 -7.44 -3.34 12.65
CA THR A 30 -8.07 -2.55 13.73
C THR A 30 -9.03 -1.48 13.18
N ILE A 31 -8.63 -0.76 12.14
CA ILE A 31 -9.39 0.38 11.61
C ILE A 31 -10.54 -0.07 10.72
N TYR A 32 -10.40 -1.23 10.09
CA TYR A 32 -11.40 -1.73 9.16
C TYR A 32 -11.97 -3.04 9.72
N PRO A 33 -13.26 -3.06 10.08
CA PRO A 33 -13.92 -4.28 10.50
C PRO A 33 -13.79 -5.32 9.38
N ALA A 34 -13.47 -6.56 9.76
CA ALA A 34 -13.60 -7.70 8.85
C ALA A 34 -15.08 -7.81 8.44
N ASP A 35 -15.38 -7.26 7.27
CA ASP A 35 -16.71 -7.24 6.67
C ASP A 35 -16.67 -8.04 5.37
N GLU A 36 -17.64 -8.93 5.19
CA GLU A 36 -17.84 -9.75 3.97
C GLU A 36 -17.87 -8.91 2.68
N HIS A 37 -18.19 -7.62 2.79
CA HIS A 37 -18.25 -6.71 1.65
C HIS A 37 -16.87 -6.19 1.20
N ARG A 38 -15.81 -6.37 1.99
CA ARG A 38 -14.45 -5.95 1.63
C ARG A 38 -13.70 -7.07 0.91
N ARG A 39 -12.90 -6.70 -0.10
CA ARG A 39 -12.10 -7.64 -0.92
C ARG A 39 -11.13 -8.52 -0.10
N TRP A 40 -10.84 -8.13 1.12
CA TRP A 40 -9.94 -8.80 2.06
C TRP A 40 -10.60 -9.13 3.40
N GLY A 41 -11.93 -8.98 3.53
CA GLY A 41 -12.64 -9.15 4.80
C GLY A 41 -12.57 -10.56 5.40
N HIS A 42 -12.23 -11.57 4.59
CA HIS A 42 -12.02 -12.95 5.05
C HIS A 42 -10.54 -13.33 5.19
N ALA A 43 -9.60 -12.39 4.99
CA ALA A 43 -8.18 -12.69 5.10
C ALA A 43 -7.80 -12.97 6.56
N SER A 44 -7.10 -14.07 6.78
CA SER A 44 -6.36 -14.31 8.02
C SER A 44 -5.29 -13.24 8.22
N GLU A 45 -4.81 -13.10 9.45
CA GLU A 45 -3.71 -12.18 9.79
C GLU A 45 -2.46 -12.42 8.92
N ALA A 46 -2.11 -13.68 8.68
CA ALA A 46 -0.98 -14.06 7.83
C ALA A 46 -1.20 -13.63 6.37
N GLU A 47 -2.40 -13.81 5.82
CA GLU A 47 -2.73 -13.35 4.48
C GLU A 47 -2.70 -11.82 4.36
N LEU A 48 -3.19 -11.13 5.38
CA LEU A 48 -3.14 -9.67 5.46
C LEU A 48 -1.70 -9.16 5.49
N GLN A 49 -0.84 -9.78 6.31
CA GLN A 49 0.58 -9.45 6.35
C GLN A 49 1.26 -9.68 4.99
N GLN A 50 0.97 -10.80 4.33
CA GLN A 50 1.52 -11.08 2.98
C GLN A 50 1.03 -10.08 1.93
N ARG A 51 -0.23 -9.64 2.00
CA ARG A 51 -0.76 -8.57 1.13
C ARG A 51 -0.04 -7.25 1.34
N VAL A 52 0.22 -6.88 2.60
CA VAL A 52 0.97 -5.67 2.94
C VAL A 52 2.41 -5.74 2.44
N ILE A 53 3.10 -6.88 2.62
CA ILE A 53 4.47 -7.07 2.11
C ILE A 53 4.51 -6.90 0.59
N LYS A 54 3.62 -7.57 -0.15
CA LYS A 54 3.55 -7.45 -1.60
C LYS A 54 3.20 -6.03 -2.06
N GLY A 55 2.30 -5.37 -1.36
CA GLY A 55 1.91 -4.00 -1.68
C GLY A 55 3.04 -2.99 -1.45
N ALA A 56 3.80 -3.14 -0.37
CA ALA A 56 5.00 -2.34 -0.13
C ALA A 56 6.04 -2.53 -1.25
N GLN A 57 6.29 -3.78 -1.67
CA GLN A 57 7.20 -4.08 -2.77
C GLN A 57 6.74 -3.47 -4.10
N LYS A 58 5.43 -3.53 -4.41
CA LYS A 58 4.87 -2.86 -5.59
C LYS A 58 5.02 -1.33 -5.48
N ALA A 59 4.73 -0.75 -4.31
CA ALA A 59 4.85 0.68 -4.08
C ALA A 59 6.31 1.17 -4.30
N GLU A 60 7.29 0.41 -3.83
CA GLU A 60 8.71 0.69 -4.05
C GLU A 60 9.08 0.64 -5.53
N ALA A 61 8.54 -0.31 -6.29
CA ALA A 61 8.74 -0.38 -7.74
C ALA A 61 8.21 0.86 -8.50
N TYR A 62 7.20 1.55 -7.95
CA TYR A 62 6.72 2.85 -8.45
C TYR A 62 7.49 4.07 -7.88
N GLY A 63 8.49 3.82 -7.03
CA GLY A 63 9.34 4.85 -6.41
C GLY A 63 8.77 5.45 -5.13
N PHE A 64 7.81 4.79 -4.47
CA PHE A 64 7.36 5.19 -3.14
C PHE A 64 8.28 4.63 -2.05
N ILE A 65 9.25 5.46 -1.65
CA ILE A 65 10.32 5.09 -0.71
C ILE A 65 10.04 5.48 0.75
N THR A 66 9.01 6.28 1.02
CA THR A 66 8.65 6.69 2.38
C THR A 66 7.47 5.88 2.90
N GLU A 67 7.43 5.60 4.21
CA GLU A 67 6.32 4.85 4.83
C GLU A 67 4.96 5.50 4.53
N THR A 68 4.85 6.83 4.52
CA THR A 68 3.61 7.55 4.18
C THR A 68 3.17 7.28 2.75
N ALA A 69 4.10 7.32 1.80
CA ALA A 69 3.76 7.08 0.40
C ALA A 69 3.41 5.61 0.13
N GLN A 70 4.10 4.69 0.79
CA GLN A 70 3.74 3.27 0.78
C GLN A 70 2.38 3.02 1.43
N PHE A 71 2.07 3.72 2.52
CA PHE A 71 0.76 3.65 3.16
C PHE A 71 -0.37 4.09 2.23
N ASP A 72 -0.24 5.22 1.55
CA ASP A 72 -1.26 5.69 0.59
C ASP A 72 -1.49 4.67 -0.55
N TYR A 73 -0.42 4.02 -1.01
CA TYR A 73 -0.52 2.92 -1.97
C TYR A 73 -1.27 1.71 -1.40
N LEU A 74 -0.92 1.29 -0.18
CA LEU A 74 -1.56 0.17 0.50
C LEU A 74 -3.04 0.42 0.74
N VAL A 75 -3.45 1.62 1.12
CA VAL A 75 -4.87 1.97 1.26
C VAL A 75 -5.61 1.75 -0.07
N CYS A 76 -5.03 2.17 -1.20
CA CYS A 76 -5.62 1.92 -2.51
C CYS A 76 -5.69 0.42 -2.83
N GLN A 77 -4.64 -0.34 -2.55
CA GLN A 77 -4.63 -1.79 -2.72
C GLN A 77 -5.75 -2.48 -1.92
N MET A 78 -5.95 -2.05 -0.67
CA MET A 78 -6.91 -2.66 0.23
C MET A 78 -8.36 -2.32 -0.19
N GLU A 79 -8.63 -1.12 -0.68
CA GLU A 79 -9.98 -0.74 -1.12
C GLU A 79 -10.31 -1.25 -2.54
N LEU A 80 -9.33 -1.25 -3.44
CA LEU A 80 -9.55 -1.48 -4.88
C LEU A 80 -9.13 -2.90 -5.34
N GLY A 81 -8.34 -3.60 -4.53
CA GLY A 81 -7.81 -4.95 -4.80
C GLY A 81 -6.31 -4.96 -5.11
N ASP A 82 -5.69 -6.13 -5.00
CA ASP A 82 -4.23 -6.31 -5.11
C ASP A 82 -3.63 -5.81 -6.43
N ASP A 83 -4.40 -5.84 -7.51
CA ASP A 83 -3.97 -5.46 -8.86
C ASP A 83 -4.63 -4.15 -9.36
N PHE A 84 -5.01 -3.26 -8.44
CA PHE A 84 -5.60 -1.97 -8.80
C PHE A 84 -4.70 -1.14 -9.72
N ASP A 85 -3.39 -1.32 -9.60
CA ASP A 85 -2.36 -0.58 -10.32
C ASP A 85 -2.32 -0.88 -11.83
N ILE A 86 -2.76 -2.08 -12.22
CA ILE A 86 -2.85 -2.53 -13.62
C ILE A 86 -4.30 -2.73 -14.09
N ASN A 87 -5.28 -2.41 -13.26
CA ASN A 87 -6.68 -2.62 -13.57
C ASN A 87 -7.19 -1.63 -14.62
N ALA A 88 -7.59 -2.13 -15.80
CA ALA A 88 -8.10 -1.31 -16.90
C ALA A 88 -9.37 -0.49 -16.55
N ARG A 89 -10.12 -0.88 -15.50
CA ARG A 89 -11.27 -0.12 -14.99
C ARG A 89 -10.88 1.05 -14.09
N LEU A 90 -9.60 1.14 -13.71
CA LEU A 90 -9.03 2.20 -12.87
C LEU A 90 -7.90 2.93 -13.64
N PRO A 91 -8.19 3.53 -14.80
CA PRO A 91 -7.15 4.14 -15.64
C PRO A 91 -6.38 5.26 -14.92
N TRP A 92 -7.02 5.93 -13.95
CA TRP A 92 -6.39 6.94 -13.12
C TRP A 92 -5.23 6.37 -12.27
N ALA A 93 -5.32 5.12 -11.82
CA ALA A 93 -4.31 4.52 -10.95
C ALA A 93 -2.99 4.39 -11.69
N SER A 94 -3.00 3.70 -12.83
CA SER A 94 -1.82 3.54 -13.68
C SER A 94 -1.26 4.89 -14.15
N ALA A 95 -2.12 5.85 -14.50
CA ALA A 95 -1.69 7.18 -14.93
C ALA A 95 -0.94 7.95 -13.82
N ILE A 96 -1.41 7.90 -12.57
CA ILE A 96 -0.76 8.57 -11.43
C ILE A 96 0.53 7.85 -11.04
N LEU A 97 0.51 6.51 -11.01
CA LEU A 97 1.65 5.69 -10.59
C LEU A 97 2.85 5.87 -11.54
N ASN A 98 2.60 5.96 -12.84
CA ASN A 98 3.64 6.12 -13.87
C ASN A 98 4.03 7.58 -14.17
N ASP A 99 3.51 8.56 -13.43
CA ASP A 99 3.88 9.96 -13.62
C ASP A 99 5.28 10.26 -13.04
N GLY A 100 6.24 10.59 -13.91
CA GLY A 100 7.63 10.85 -13.52
C GLY A 100 7.87 12.20 -12.82
N GLY A 101 6.89 13.12 -12.79
CA GLY A 101 7.04 14.50 -12.29
C GLY A 101 7.00 14.68 -10.76
N GLY A 102 7.49 13.69 -10.01
CA GLY A 102 7.09 13.29 -8.64
C GLY A 102 7.09 14.31 -7.49
N THR A 103 6.13 15.24 -7.47
CA THR A 103 5.62 15.86 -6.23
C THR A 103 4.14 15.55 -6.06
N GLY A 104 3.73 15.09 -4.88
CA GLY A 104 2.32 14.87 -4.53
C GLY A 104 1.62 13.69 -5.24
N ARG A 105 2.38 12.70 -5.76
CA ARG A 105 1.78 11.49 -6.35
C ARG A 105 0.90 10.73 -5.36
N ASN A 106 1.38 10.54 -4.14
CA ASN A 106 0.66 9.87 -3.07
C ASN A 106 -0.63 10.63 -2.68
N LEU A 107 -0.59 11.97 -2.64
CA LEU A 107 -1.76 12.84 -2.45
C LEU A 107 -2.80 12.69 -3.57
N ARG A 108 -2.36 12.61 -4.83
CA ARG A 108 -3.27 12.38 -5.96
C ARG A 108 -3.88 10.99 -5.92
N LEU A 109 -3.12 9.98 -5.47
CA LEU A 109 -3.60 8.61 -5.30
C LEU A 109 -4.73 8.56 -4.27
N SER A 110 -4.49 9.13 -3.08
CA SER A 110 -5.49 9.15 -1.99
C SER A 110 -6.71 9.99 -2.33
N ALA A 111 -6.54 11.15 -2.98
CA ALA A 111 -7.67 11.98 -3.45
C ALA A 111 -8.53 11.25 -4.50
N SER A 112 -7.90 10.53 -5.43
CA SER A 112 -8.63 9.78 -6.47
C SER A 112 -9.43 8.63 -5.87
N LEU A 113 -8.86 7.93 -4.88
CA LEU A 113 -9.59 6.91 -4.13
C LEU A 113 -10.81 7.48 -3.41
N GLN A 114 -10.66 8.62 -2.71
CA GLN A 114 -11.77 9.25 -2.01
C GLN A 114 -12.91 9.63 -2.96
N LEU A 115 -12.58 10.22 -4.13
CA LEU A 115 -13.59 10.53 -5.15
C LEU A 115 -14.29 9.28 -5.67
N GLN A 116 -13.55 8.20 -5.94
CA GLN A 116 -14.11 6.93 -6.38
C GLN A 116 -15.09 6.34 -5.36
N LEU A 117 -14.72 6.33 -4.08
CA LEU A 117 -15.59 5.82 -3.01
C LEU A 117 -16.86 6.68 -2.88
N LEU A 118 -16.73 8.00 -2.93
CA LEU A 118 -17.88 8.92 -2.89
C LEU A 118 -18.87 8.67 -4.04
N LEU A 119 -18.38 8.41 -5.24
CA LEU A 119 -19.23 8.10 -6.40
C LEU A 119 -19.94 6.76 -6.25
N GLN A 120 -19.35 5.78 -5.57
CA GLN A 120 -19.96 4.47 -5.31
C GLN A 120 -21.08 4.51 -4.28
N PHE A 121 -21.09 5.48 -3.36
CA PHE A 121 -22.17 5.65 -2.37
C PHE A 121 -23.39 6.42 -2.90
N GLN A 122 -23.32 6.99 -4.10
CA GLN A 122 -24.43 7.75 -4.71
C GLN A 122 -25.22 6.96 -5.76
N SER A 123 -24.83 5.73 -6.06
CA SER A 123 -25.47 4.82 -7.02
C SER A 123 -26.19 3.67 -6.32
#